data_AF-A0A3D3KWB7-F1
#
_entry.id   AF-A0A3D3KWB7-F1
#
_cell.length_a   1.000
_cell.length_b   1.000
_cell.length_c   1.000
_cell.angle_alpha   90.00
_cell.angle_beta   90.00
_cell.angle_gamma   90.00
#
_symmetry.space_group_name_H-M   'P 1'
#
loop_
_entity.id
_entity.type
_entity.pdbx_description
1 polymer ?
#
loop_
_entity_poly.entity_id
_entity_poly.type
_entity_poly.pdbx_seq_one_letter_code
_entity_poly.pdbx_strand_id
1 'polypeptide(L)'
;NFTVDPDIAARVRAAAVELKYQPNPVGRSLALGKTDTIGIVVPDLANPTFQAILRGLSRAAAEDGYRVLIADSFEVSSEEA
;
A
#
# COMPACT_ATOMS: atom_id res chain seq x y z
N ASN A 1 14.19 -16.20 -2.98
CA ASN A 1 14.38 -16.91 -4.26
C ASN A 1 15.77 -16.58 -4.79
N PHE A 2 16.73 -17.51 -4.75
CA PHE A 2 18.13 -17.28 -5.17
C PHE A 2 18.38 -17.76 -6.62
N THR A 3 17.52 -17.33 -7.56
CA THR A 3 17.44 -17.91 -8.90
C THR A 3 18.17 -17.13 -10.00
N VAL A 4 19.00 -16.14 -9.66
CA VAL A 4 19.70 -15.33 -10.68
C VAL A 4 21.15 -15.11 -10.28
N ASP A 5 22.05 -15.30 -11.24
CA ASP A 5 23.48 -15.03 -11.11
C ASP A 5 23.74 -13.57 -10.66
N PRO A 6 24.61 -13.33 -9.65
CA PRO A 6 24.86 -12.01 -9.10
C PRO A 6 25.37 -10.98 -10.13
N ASP A 7 26.21 -11.41 -11.07
CA ASP A 7 26.82 -10.54 -12.08
C ASP A 7 25.77 -10.11 -13.12
N ILE A 8 24.90 -11.04 -13.52
CA ILE A 8 23.76 -10.73 -14.39
C ILE A 8 22.80 -9.76 -13.70
N ALA A 9 22.49 -9.99 -12.42
CA ALA A 9 21.63 -9.10 -11.66
C ALA A 9 22.24 -7.69 -11.51
N ALA A 10 23.56 -7.58 -11.35
CA ALA A 10 24.27 -6.31 -11.31
C ALA A 10 24.18 -5.55 -12.65
N ARG A 11 24.37 -6.26 -13.78
CA ARG A 11 24.25 -5.67 -15.12
C ARG A 11 22.85 -5.15 -15.42
N VAL A 12 21.81 -5.90 -15.06
CA VAL A 12 20.41 -5.46 -15.23
C VAL A 12 20.13 -4.21 -14.40
N ARG A 13 20.59 -4.18 -13.13
CA ARG A 13 20.42 -3.00 -12.26
C ARG A 13 21.14 -1.77 -12.81
N ALA A 14 22.36 -1.93 -13.35
CA ALA A 14 23.11 -0.82 -13.96
C ALA A 14 22.37 -0.24 -15.18
N ALA A 15 21.89 -1.10 -16.08
CA ALA A 15 21.11 -0.67 -17.24
C ALA A 15 19.79 0.01 -16.84
N ALA A 16 19.10 -0.49 -15.81
CA ALA A 16 17.88 0.13 -15.30
C ALA A 16 18.13 1.56 -14.79
N VAL A 17 19.26 1.79 -14.11
CA VAL A 17 19.66 3.13 -13.64
C VAL A 17 19.98 4.05 -14.81
N GLU A 18 20.77 3.58 -15.78
CA GLU A 18 21.13 4.35 -16.98
C GLU A 18 19.90 4.79 -17.78
N LEU A 19 18.93 3.88 -17.94
CA LEU A 19 17.67 4.14 -18.64
C LEU A 19 16.64 4.91 -17.81
N LYS A 20 16.94 5.23 -16.54
CA LYS A 20 15.99 5.84 -15.59
C LYS A 20 14.69 5.03 -15.48
N TYR A 21 14.79 3.71 -15.54
CA TYR A 21 13.65 2.83 -15.43
C TYR A 21 13.00 2.97 -14.05
N GLN A 22 11.71 3.25 -14.04
CA GLN A 22 10.88 3.26 -12.84
C GLN A 22 9.88 2.11 -12.92
N PRO A 23 9.93 1.14 -11.99
CA PRO A 23 8.92 0.09 -11.93
C PRO A 23 7.53 0.70 -11.79
N ASN A 24 6.59 0.26 -12.62
CA ASN A 24 5.20 0.72 -12.54
C ASN A 24 4.42 -0.20 -11.58
N PRO A 25 4.07 0.26 -10.36
CA PRO A 25 3.33 -0.55 -9.41
C PRO A 25 1.92 -0.91 -9.91
N VAL A 26 1.27 -0.03 -10.68
CA VAL A 26 -0.07 -0.31 -11.25
C VAL A 26 0.02 -1.44 -12.28
N GLY A 27 1.01 -1.37 -13.18
CA GLY A 27 1.27 -2.43 -14.16
C GLY A 27 1.63 -3.76 -13.50
N ARG A 28 2.44 -3.72 -12.43
CA ARG A 28 2.75 -4.91 -11.62
C ARG A 28 1.50 -5.51 -10.97
N SER A 29 0.65 -4.68 -10.36
CA SER A 29 -0.59 -5.15 -9.74
C SER A 29 -1.57 -5.74 -10.76
N LEU A 30 -1.66 -5.16 -11.95
CA LEU A 30 -2.47 -5.71 -13.05
C LEU A 30 -1.95 -7.08 -13.48
N ALA A 31 -0.65 -7.22 -13.72
CA ALA A 31 -0.04 -8.48 -14.12
C ALA A 31 -0.17 -9.58 -13.05
N LEU A 32 -0.10 -9.20 -11.77
CA LEU A 32 -0.25 -10.12 -10.64
C LEU A 32 -1.72 -10.39 -10.24
N GLY A 33 -2.67 -9.65 -10.81
CA GLY A 33 -4.10 -9.73 -10.44
C GLY A 33 -4.40 -9.31 -8.99
N LYS A 34 -3.48 -8.60 -8.32
CA LYS A 34 -3.62 -8.17 -6.93
C LYS A 34 -2.95 -6.83 -6.67
N THR A 35 -3.56 -6.02 -5.82
CA THR A 35 -3.09 -4.66 -5.50
C THR A 35 -2.20 -4.58 -4.26
N ASP A 36 -2.22 -5.63 -3.42
CA ASP A 36 -1.62 -5.61 -2.07
C ASP A 36 -2.11 -4.37 -1.26
N THR A 37 -3.40 -4.03 -1.39
CA THR A 37 -4.05 -2.91 -0.68
C THR A 37 -5.15 -3.41 0.25
N ILE A 38 -5.18 -2.91 1.48
CA ILE A 38 -6.25 -3.07 2.48
C ILE A 38 -7.09 -1.79 2.49
N GLY A 39 -8.40 -1.93 2.30
CA GLY A 39 -9.35 -0.81 2.38
C GLY A 39 -10.06 -0.78 3.73
N ILE A 40 -10.18 0.41 4.33
CA ILE A 40 -10.89 0.64 5.60
C ILE A 40 -11.84 1.80 5.40
N VAL A 41 -13.09 1.59 5.83
CA VAL A 41 -14.11 2.64 5.90
C VAL A 41 -14.34 2.94 7.37
N VAL A 42 -14.26 4.20 7.76
CA VAL A 42 -14.56 4.66 9.13
C VAL A 42 -15.72 5.64 9.14
N PRO A 43 -16.53 5.67 10.22
CA PRO A 43 -17.67 6.58 10.37
C PRO A 43 -17.34 8.07 10.22
N ASP A 44 -16.26 8.48 10.89
CA ASP A 44 -15.78 9.87 10.94
C ASP A 44 -14.26 9.87 11.18
N LEU A 45 -13.50 10.41 10.22
CA LEU A 45 -12.05 10.54 10.36
C LEU A 45 -11.62 11.59 11.39
N ALA A 46 -12.48 12.57 11.71
CA ALA A 46 -12.19 13.59 12.71
C ALA A 46 -12.24 13.02 14.14
N ASN A 47 -12.95 11.91 14.36
CA ASN A 47 -13.06 11.29 15.67
C ASN A 47 -11.71 10.72 16.16
N PRO A 48 -11.14 11.25 17.27
CA PRO A 48 -9.84 10.82 17.80
C PRO A 48 -9.78 9.33 18.18
N THR A 49 -10.92 8.69 18.41
CA THR A 49 -11.02 7.26 18.76
C THR A 49 -10.39 6.38 17.69
N PHE A 50 -10.63 6.69 16.41
CA PHE A 50 -10.11 5.89 15.30
C PHE A 50 -8.64 6.20 14.98
N GLN A 51 -8.14 7.38 15.38
CA GLN A 51 -6.79 7.84 15.04
C GLN A 51 -5.69 6.90 15.56
N ALA A 52 -5.82 6.38 16.78
CA ALA A 52 -4.84 5.44 17.34
C ALA A 52 -4.88 4.08 16.62
N ILE A 53 -6.08 3.59 16.30
CA ILE A 53 -6.30 2.32 15.60
C ILE A 53 -5.75 2.41 14.17
N LEU A 54 -6.10 3.45 13.42
CA LEU A 54 -5.65 3.67 12.06
C LEU A 54 -4.11 3.74 11.98
N ARG A 55 -3.47 4.46 12.90
CA ARG A 55 -1.99 4.50 12.97
C ARG A 55 -1.37 3.13 13.21
N GLY A 56 -1.88 2.39 14.19
CA GLY A 56 -1.38 1.05 14.52
C GLY A 56 -1.53 0.07 13.35
N LEU A 57 -2.70 0.08 12.72
CA LEU A 57 -2.99 -0.74 11.55
C LEU A 57 -2.13 -0.34 10.35
N SER A 58 -2.01 0.95 10.03
CA SER A 58 -1.18 1.40 8.90
C SER A 58 0.28 0.99 9.06
N ARG A 59 0.80 1.01 10.29
CA ARG A 59 2.16 0.52 10.57
C ARG A 59 2.28 -0.98 10.33
N ALA A 60 1.39 -1.79 10.91
CA ALA A 60 1.42 -3.24 10.77
C ALA A 60 1.26 -3.68 9.30
N ALA A 61 0.31 -3.06 8.58
CA ALA A 61 0.11 -3.32 7.16
C ALA A 61 1.35 -2.98 6.32
N ALA A 62 2.04 -1.88 6.63
CA ALA A 62 3.27 -1.50 5.94
C ALA A 62 4.43 -2.48 6.19
N GLU A 63 4.55 -3.01 7.41
CA GLU A 63 5.54 -4.04 7.76
C GLU A 63 5.33 -5.32 6.92
N ASP A 64 4.07 -5.67 6.64
CA ASP A 64 3.69 -6.81 5.80
C ASP A 64 3.67 -6.50 4.29
N GLY A 65 4.04 -5.27 3.88
CA GLY A 65 4.12 -4.86 2.47
C GLY A 65 2.78 -4.47 1.84
N TYR A 66 1.73 -4.28 2.65
CA TYR A 66 0.43 -3.80 2.21
C TYR A 66 0.35 -2.26 2.21
N ARG A 67 -0.46 -1.73 1.30
CA ARG A 67 -0.92 -0.34 1.32
C ARG A 67 -2.25 -0.25 2.06
N VAL A 68 -2.50 0.86 2.74
CA VAL A 68 -3.79 1.10 3.39
C VAL A 68 -4.49 2.26 2.71
N LEU A 69 -5.74 2.03 2.29
CA LEU A 69 -6.65 3.06 1.81
C LEU A 69 -7.71 3.29 2.88
N ILE A 70 -7.83 4.52 3.35
CA ILE A 70 -8.81 4.92 4.37
C ILE A 70 -9.84 5.81 3.71
N ALA A 71 -11.11 5.47 3.88
CA ALA A 71 -12.25 6.24 3.41
C ALA A 71 -13.13 6.63 4.61
N ASP A 72 -13.64 7.86 4.55
CA ASP A 72 -14.66 8.36 5.47
C ASP A 72 -16.04 8.00 4.90
N SER A 73 -16.93 7.44 5.71
CA SER A 73 -18.33 7.26 5.31
C SER A 73 -19.18 8.51 5.51
N PHE A 74 -18.64 9.56 6.14
CA PHE A 74 -19.34 10.79 6.50
C PHE A 74 -20.61 10.52 7.31
N GLU A 75 -20.55 9.53 8.21
CA GLU A 75 -21.71 9.17 9.02
C GLU A 75 -22.00 10.29 10.02
N VAL A 76 -23.18 10.89 9.90
CA VAL A 76 -23.64 11.96 10.80
C VAL A 76 -24.45 11.30 11.90
N SER A 77 -23.96 11.34 13.14
CA SER A 77 -24.58 10.74 14.32
C SER A 77 -25.94 11.35 14.73
N SER A 78 -26.59 12.12 13.85
CA SER A 78 -27.90 12.75 14.09
C SER A 78 -29.09 11.84 13.79
N GLU A 79 -28.87 10.62 13.29
CA GLU A 79 -29.95 9.67 12.94
C GLU A 79 -30.21 8.57 13.98
N GLU A 80 -29.45 8.53 15.08
CA GLU A 80 -29.72 7.65 16.23
C GLU A 80 -30.50 8.41 17.31
N ALA A 81 -31.75 8.76 17.01
CA ALA A 81 -32.70 9.35 17.96
C ALA A 81 -33.96 8.48 18.09
#